data_AF-A0ABD1SAT4-F1
#
_entry.id   AF-A0ABD1SAT4-F1
#
_cell.length_a   1.000
_cell.length_b   1.000
_cell.length_c   1.000
_cell.angle_alpha   90.00
_cell.angle_beta   90.00
_cell.angle_gamma   90.00
#
_symmetry.space_group_name_H-M   'P 1'
#
loop_
_entity.id
_entity.type
_entity.pdbx_description
1 polymer ?
#
loop_
_entity_poly.entity_id
_entity_poly.type
_entity_poly.pdbx_seq_one_letter_code
_entity_poly.pdbx_strand_id
1 'polypeptide(L)'
;MTVGGSQYLEGSRRQRRKLSREAHNSYQVLSGTIANSNTEKFSYSEEDTSHVLQPHSDALVITMPVSGVNIHRILIDDGSSVNVLYLRTFKQMDIDARHVRLFPKPLQGFTWDYVNPKRQIALVVELGLPPTTGESLQIS
;
A
#
# COMPACT_ATOMS: atom_id res chain seq x y z
N MET A 1 21.26 -15.56 2.10
CA MET A 1 20.05 -16.40 2.00
C MET A 1 19.77 -16.93 3.39
N THR A 2 18.68 -16.50 4.02
CA THR A 2 18.23 -17.11 5.27
C THR A 2 16.77 -17.48 5.08
N VAL A 3 16.55 -18.78 5.04
CA VAL A 3 15.24 -19.44 5.06
C VAL A 3 14.69 -19.30 6.48
N GLY A 4 13.63 -18.52 6.66
CA GLY A 4 12.94 -18.37 7.93
C GLY A 4 11.50 -18.84 7.76
N GLY A 5 11.24 -20.09 8.15
CA GLY A 5 9.90 -20.66 8.14
C GLY A 5 8.98 -19.87 9.08
N SER A 6 7.75 -19.65 8.60
CA SER A 6 6.64 -19.12 9.38
C SER A 6 6.41 -19.99 10.61
N GLN A 7 6.64 -19.43 11.79
CA GLN A 7 6.03 -19.89 13.03
C GLN A 7 5.00 -18.85 13.43
N TYR A 8 3.75 -19.08 13.03
CA TYR A 8 2.61 -18.32 13.55
C TYR A 8 2.61 -18.45 15.07
N LEU A 9 2.82 -17.33 15.76
CA LEU A 9 2.65 -17.23 17.20
C LEU A 9 1.22 -17.66 17.56
N GLU A 10 1.10 -18.75 18.31
CA GLU A 10 -0.17 -19.37 18.68
C GLU A 10 -0.90 -18.52 19.74
N GLY A 11 -1.45 -17.38 19.33
CA GLY A 11 -2.23 -16.50 20.19
C GLY A 11 -3.65 -17.03 20.46
N SER A 12 -4.17 -16.75 21.66
CA SER A 12 -5.54 -17.13 22.06
C SER A 12 -6.59 -16.58 21.09
N ARG A 13 -7.68 -17.33 20.84
CA ARG A 13 -8.82 -16.90 19.99
C ARG A 13 -9.33 -15.50 20.36
N ARG A 14 -9.25 -15.14 21.65
CA ARG A 14 -9.67 -13.83 22.17
C ARG A 14 -8.72 -12.70 21.74
N GLN A 15 -7.42 -12.97 21.69
CA GLN A 15 -6.40 -12.01 21.22
C GLN A 15 -6.52 -11.77 19.72
N ARG A 16 -6.71 -12.83 18.92
CA ARG A 16 -6.93 -12.70 17.46
C ARG A 16 -8.17 -11.86 17.13
N ARG A 17 -9.28 -12.07 17.86
CA ARG A 17 -10.49 -11.23 17.72
C ARG A 17 -10.26 -9.78 18.11
N LYS A 18 -9.43 -9.51 19.11
CA LYS A 18 -9.11 -8.14 19.53
C LYS A 18 -8.26 -7.42 18.48
N LEU A 19 -7.20 -8.06 17.99
CA LEU A 19 -6.34 -7.55 16.90
C LEU A 19 -7.15 -7.27 15.63
N SER A 20 -8.01 -8.22 15.22
CA SER A 20 -8.89 -8.03 14.06
C SER A 20 -9.86 -6.85 14.25
N ARG A 21 -10.42 -6.68 15.45
CA ARG A 21 -11.28 -5.52 15.78
C ARG A 21 -10.52 -4.20 15.77
N GLU A 22 -9.31 -4.16 16.31
CA GLU A 22 -8.47 -2.96 16.36
C GLU A 22 -8.03 -2.55 14.95
N ALA A 23 -7.59 -3.52 14.14
CA ALA A 23 -7.28 -3.29 12.73
C ALA A 23 -8.50 -2.75 11.98
N HIS A 24 -9.66 -3.42 12.09
CA HIS A 24 -10.90 -2.99 11.45
C HIS A 24 -11.33 -1.58 11.87
N ASN A 25 -11.22 -1.24 13.16
CA ASN A 25 -11.49 0.11 13.63
C ASN A 25 -10.48 1.13 13.08
N SER A 26 -9.19 0.81 13.02
CA SER A 26 -8.18 1.71 12.45
C SER A 26 -8.41 1.98 10.96
N TYR A 27 -8.79 0.94 10.19
CA TYR A 27 -9.16 1.06 8.77
C TYR A 27 -10.40 1.95 8.58
N GLN A 28 -11.42 1.83 9.45
CA GLN A 28 -12.61 2.68 9.37
C GLN A 28 -12.31 4.15 9.71
N VAL A 29 -11.47 4.42 10.72
CA VAL A 29 -11.08 5.80 11.07
C VAL A 29 -10.27 6.46 9.95
N LEU A 30 -9.33 5.73 9.36
CA LEU A 30 -8.55 6.21 8.20
C LEU A 30 -9.44 6.42 6.97
N SER A 31 -10.34 5.49 6.67
CA SER A 31 -11.30 5.60 5.56
C SER A 31 -12.23 6.81 5.72
N GLY A 32 -12.74 7.06 6.92
CA GLY A 32 -13.59 8.23 7.19
C GLY A 32 -12.85 9.57 7.06
N THR A 33 -11.54 9.57 7.30
CA THR A 33 -10.69 10.75 7.12
C THR A 33 -10.41 11.01 5.63
N ILE A 34 -10.20 9.95 4.83
CA ILE A 34 -9.95 10.04 3.37
C ILE A 34 -11.24 10.34 2.59
N ALA A 35 -12.41 9.88 3.05
CA ALA A 35 -13.70 10.19 2.42
C ALA A 35 -14.06 11.68 2.45
N ASN A 36 -13.42 12.48 3.34
CA ASN A 36 -13.61 13.93 3.42
C ASN A 36 -12.67 14.72 2.50
N SER A 37 -11.76 14.06 1.78
CA SER A 37 -11.04 14.66 0.65
C SER A 37 -11.68 14.22 -0.67
N ASN A 38 -11.83 15.14 -1.64
CA ASN A 38 -12.30 14.86 -3.00
C ASN A 38 -11.29 13.99 -3.79
N THR A 39 -11.02 12.79 -3.29
CA THR A 39 -10.15 11.79 -3.91
C THR A 39 -11.05 10.65 -4.37
N GLU A 40 -11.05 10.36 -5.67
CA GLU A 40 -11.70 9.14 -6.15
C GLU A 40 -11.09 7.94 -5.42
N LYS A 41 -11.96 7.20 -4.74
CA LYS A 41 -11.56 6.05 -3.93
C LYS A 41 -11.31 4.88 -4.88
N PHE A 42 -10.05 4.55 -5.11
CA PHE A 42 -9.68 3.28 -5.73
C PHE A 42 -10.00 2.17 -4.73
N SER A 43 -11.12 1.47 -4.93
CA SER A 43 -11.55 0.34 -4.10
C SER A 43 -11.66 -0.92 -4.93
N TYR A 44 -11.23 -2.03 -4.36
CA TYR A 44 -11.33 -3.36 -4.95
C TYR A 44 -12.62 -4.04 -4.46
N SER A 45 -13.40 -4.62 -5.37
CA SER A 45 -14.65 -5.33 -5.10
C SER A 45 -14.46 -6.85 -5.14
N GLU A 46 -15.39 -7.61 -4.58
CA GLU A 46 -15.34 -9.09 -4.65
C GLU A 46 -15.40 -9.62 -6.09
N GLU A 47 -16.01 -8.86 -7.00
CA GLU A 47 -16.08 -9.19 -8.42
C GLU A 47 -14.69 -9.13 -9.09
N ASP A 48 -13.85 -8.19 -8.66
CA ASP A 48 -12.47 -8.06 -9.14
C ASP A 48 -11.60 -9.29 -8.75
N THR A 49 -11.92 -9.95 -7.63
CA THR A 49 -11.26 -11.21 -7.20
C THR A 49 -11.79 -12.47 -7.87
N SER A 50 -12.93 -12.42 -8.57
CA SER A 50 -13.64 -13.61 -9.06
C SER A 50 -12.84 -14.50 -10.02
N HIS A 51 -11.81 -13.94 -10.66
CA HIS A 51 -10.91 -14.63 -11.58
C HIS A 51 -9.53 -14.99 -10.98
N VAL A 52 -9.28 -14.63 -9.72
CA VAL A 52 -8.01 -14.92 -9.03
C VAL A 52 -8.09 -16.32 -8.41
N LEU A 53 -7.79 -17.34 -9.22
CA LEU A 53 -7.89 -18.75 -8.83
C LEU A 53 -6.82 -19.22 -7.82
N GLN A 54 -5.76 -18.45 -7.62
CA GLN A 54 -4.74 -18.71 -6.60
C GLN A 54 -4.42 -17.42 -5.85
N PRO A 55 -4.46 -17.41 -4.50
CA PRO A 55 -3.92 -16.30 -3.74
C PRO A 55 -2.42 -16.23 -4.04
N HIS A 56 -2.01 -15.19 -4.77
CA HIS A 56 -0.60 -14.92 -4.99
C HIS A 56 0.02 -14.59 -3.63
N SER A 57 0.95 -15.43 -3.17
CA SER A 57 1.78 -15.10 -1.99
C SER A 57 2.95 -14.18 -2.36
N ASP A 58 2.99 -13.69 -3.60
CA ASP A 58 4.02 -12.81 -4.14
C ASP A 58 3.54 -11.36 -4.06
N ALA A 59 4.41 -10.48 -3.56
CA ALA A 59 4.11 -9.05 -3.52
C ALA A 59 3.93 -8.51 -4.95
N LEU A 60 2.84 -7.80 -5.20
CA LEU A 60 2.61 -7.14 -6.48
C LEU A 60 3.64 -6.02 -6.65
N VAL A 61 4.54 -6.18 -7.63
CA VAL A 61 5.55 -5.17 -7.98
C VAL A 61 5.15 -4.51 -9.28
N ILE A 62 4.87 -3.20 -9.23
CA ILE A 62 4.52 -2.42 -10.43
C ILE A 62 5.49 -1.27 -10.68
N THR A 63 5.49 -0.83 -11.94
CA THR A 63 6.13 0.42 -12.37
C THR A 63 5.05 1.47 -12.61
N MET A 64 5.17 2.65 -12.00
CA MET A 64 4.27 3.77 -12.30
C MET A 64 4.99 5.13 -12.18
N PRO A 65 4.50 6.16 -12.87
CA PRO A 65 4.93 7.54 -12.67
C PRO A 65 4.49 8.06 -11.29
N VAL A 66 5.46 8.51 -10.49
CA VAL A 66 5.26 9.16 -9.21
C VAL A 66 5.96 10.51 -9.25
N SER A 67 5.18 11.58 -9.18
CA SER A 67 5.65 12.97 -9.26
C SER A 67 6.54 13.23 -10.48
N GLY A 68 6.13 12.69 -11.64
CA GLY A 68 6.85 12.82 -12.91
C GLY A 68 8.05 11.88 -13.09
N VAL A 69 8.34 11.00 -12.12
CA VAL A 69 9.45 10.04 -12.20
C VAL A 69 8.91 8.61 -12.20
N ASN A 70 9.35 7.79 -13.15
CA ASN A 70 9.00 6.37 -13.19
C ASN A 70 9.71 5.62 -12.06
N ILE A 71 8.94 5.08 -11.12
CA ILE A 71 9.45 4.21 -10.06
C ILE A 71 9.16 2.76 -10.45
N HIS A 72 10.21 1.95 -10.64
CA HIS A 72 10.11 0.60 -11.22
C HIS A 72 9.75 -0.52 -10.25
N ARG A 73 9.89 -0.30 -8.94
CA ARG A 73 9.74 -1.33 -7.92
C ARG A 73 8.86 -0.83 -6.79
N ILE A 74 7.57 -0.72 -7.08
CA ILE A 74 6.54 -0.37 -6.10
C ILE A 74 5.91 -1.65 -5.61
N LEU A 75 6.15 -1.99 -4.34
CA LEU A 75 5.50 -3.11 -3.66
C LEU A 75 4.12 -2.65 -3.16
N ILE A 76 3.08 -3.34 -3.60
CA ILE A 76 1.72 -3.17 -3.06
C ILE A 76 1.50 -4.22 -1.98
N ASP A 77 1.16 -3.75 -0.79
CA ASP A 77 0.75 -4.55 0.36
C ASP A 77 -0.62 -4.05 0.80
N ASP A 78 -1.63 -4.91 0.74
CA ASP A 78 -3.02 -4.63 1.12
C ASP A 78 -3.20 -4.54 2.65
N GLY A 79 -2.22 -5.04 3.41
CA GLY A 79 -2.17 -4.97 4.87
C GLY A 79 -1.40 -3.77 5.43
N SER A 80 -0.74 -2.96 4.58
CA SER A 80 0.03 -1.81 5.05
C SER A 80 -0.84 -0.57 5.22
N SER A 81 -0.71 0.08 6.38
CA SER A 81 -1.35 1.38 6.65
C SER A 81 -0.49 2.58 6.25
N VAL A 82 0.75 2.35 5.78
CA VAL A 82 1.72 3.41 5.48
C VAL A 82 2.51 3.11 4.20
N ASN A 83 2.70 4.16 3.38
CA ASN A 83 3.59 4.12 2.22
C ASN A 83 5.02 4.50 2.63
N VAL A 84 6.00 3.66 2.30
CA VAL A 84 7.42 3.89 2.63
C VAL A 84 8.23 4.10 1.37
N LEU A 85 8.93 5.22 1.28
CA LEU A 85 9.87 5.52 0.21
C LEU A 85 11.32 5.35 0.70
N TYR A 86 12.12 4.56 -0.01
CA TYR A 86 13.53 4.43 0.30
C TYR A 86 14.29 5.74 0.04
N LEU A 87 15.24 6.06 0.93
CA LEU A 87 16.05 7.28 0.82
C LEU A 87 16.81 7.37 -0.51
N ARG A 88 17.27 6.23 -1.05
CA ARG A 88 17.95 6.20 -2.36
C ARG A 88 17.01 6.64 -3.48
N THR A 89 15.79 6.12 -3.50
CA THR A 89 14.76 6.50 -4.47
C THR A 89 14.40 7.97 -4.33
N PHE A 90 14.17 8.45 -3.10
CA PHE A 90 13.92 9.86 -2.83
C PHE A 90 15.01 10.78 -3.40
N LYS A 91 16.30 10.44 -3.24
CA LYS A 91 17.41 11.19 -3.83
C LYS A 91 17.42 11.16 -5.35
N GLN A 92 17.02 10.05 -5.95
CA GLN A 92 16.96 9.92 -7.42
C GLN A 92 15.77 10.66 -8.04
N MET A 93 14.70 10.87 -7.27
CA MET A 93 13.55 11.65 -7.71
C MET A 93 13.82 13.17 -7.74
N ASP A 94 14.98 13.61 -7.22
CA ASP A 94 15.42 15.01 -7.20
C ASP A 94 14.35 16.00 -6.69
N ILE A 95 13.62 15.60 -5.66
CA ILE A 95 12.50 16.39 -5.14
C ILE A 95 13.04 17.52 -4.25
N ASP A 96 12.56 18.72 -4.52
CA ASP A 96 12.90 19.90 -3.74
C ASP A 96 12.59 19.70 -2.25
N ALA A 97 13.60 19.97 -1.41
CA ALA A 97 13.55 19.84 0.03
C ALA A 97 12.41 20.65 0.68
N ARG A 98 11.89 21.69 0.02
CA ARG A 98 10.72 22.47 0.46
C ARG A 98 9.45 21.63 0.60
N HIS A 99 9.31 20.55 -0.16
CA HIS A 99 8.16 19.64 -0.08
C HIS A 99 8.29 18.59 1.02
N VAL A 100 9.45 18.54 1.70
CA VAL A 100 9.78 17.48 2.65
C VAL A 100 9.67 17.99 4.08
N ARG A 101 8.80 17.37 4.87
CA ARG A 101 8.55 17.75 6.27
C ARG A 101 9.12 16.71 7.23
N LEU A 102 9.35 17.11 8.48
CA LEU A 102 9.65 16.16 9.55
C LEU A 102 8.42 15.28 9.81
N PHE A 103 8.66 14.00 10.08
CA PHE A 103 7.62 13.09 10.53
C PHE A 103 7.75 12.93 12.06
N PRO A 104 6.71 13.28 12.84
CA PRO A 104 6.86 13.45 14.29
C PRO A 104 6.71 12.16 15.11
N LYS A 105 6.39 11.02 14.49
CA LYS A 105 6.03 9.79 15.20
C LYS A 105 6.86 8.58 14.73
N PRO A 106 7.17 7.61 15.60
CA PRO A 106 7.70 6.34 15.14
C PRO A 106 6.61 5.55 14.39
N LEU A 107 7.03 4.76 13.42
CA LEU A 107 6.22 3.73 12.77
C LEU A 107 6.46 2.40 13.48
N GLN A 108 5.38 1.66 13.74
CA GLN A 108 5.48 0.31 14.29
C GLN A 108 5.50 -0.69 13.14
N GLY A 109 6.58 -1.46 13.05
CA GLY A 109 6.73 -2.54 12.08
C GLY A 109 5.99 -3.81 12.50
N PHE A 110 5.93 -4.78 11.60
CA PHE A 110 5.26 -6.07 11.82
C PHE A 110 5.89 -6.92 12.92
N THR A 111 7.18 -6.72 13.19
CA THR A 111 7.91 -7.36 14.31
C THR A 111 7.69 -6.66 15.65
N TRP A 112 6.76 -5.69 15.71
CA TRP A 112 6.54 -4.79 16.86
C TRP A 112 7.69 -3.82 17.13
N ASP A 113 8.70 -3.78 16.26
CA ASP A 113 9.80 -2.83 16.32
C ASP A 113 9.35 -1.42 15.93
N TYR A 114 9.99 -0.41 16.50
CA TYR A 114 9.74 0.98 16.15
C TYR A 114 10.84 1.51 15.22
N VAL A 115 10.41 2.08 14.09
CA VAL A 115 11.30 2.77 13.16
C VAL A 115 10.96 4.26 13.22
N ASN A 116 11.97 5.10 13.41
CA ASN A 116 11.81 6.55 13.29
C ASN A 116 12.02 6.96 11.83
N PRO A 117 10.95 7.22 11.05
CA PRO A 117 11.12 7.75 9.71
C PRO A 117 11.75 9.14 9.80
N LYS A 118 12.67 9.44 8.87
CA LYS A 118 13.38 10.71 8.90
C LYS A 118 12.47 11.88 8.54
N ARG A 119 11.63 11.68 7.53
CA ARG A 119 10.88 12.73 6.83
C ARG A 119 9.63 12.15 6.17
N GLN A 120 8.69 13.04 5.84
CA GLN A 120 7.47 12.74 5.07
C GLN A 120 7.34 13.69 3.88
N ILE A 121 6.69 13.22 2.84
CA ILE A 121 6.42 13.97 1.61
C ILE A 121 5.08 13.53 1.02
N ALA A 122 4.35 14.46 0.43
CA ALA A 122 3.18 14.17 -0.40
C ALA A 122 3.63 14.05 -1.86
N LEU A 123 3.34 12.92 -2.49
CA LEU A 123 3.70 12.63 -3.88
C LEU A 123 2.43 12.47 -4.71
N VAL A 124 2.42 13.06 -5.89
CA VAL A 124 1.36 12.81 -6.87
C VAL A 124 1.66 11.47 -7.54
N VAL A 125 0.64 10.64 -7.71
CA VAL A 125 0.71 9.35 -8.37
C VAL A 125 -0.29 9.36 -9.50
N GLU A 126 0.13 8.96 -10.70
CA GLU A 126 -0.76 8.82 -11.85
C GLU A 126 -0.99 7.34 -12.12
N LEU A 127 -2.25 6.92 -12.04
CA LEU A 127 -2.71 5.57 -12.39
C LEU A 127 -3.54 5.66 -13.67
N GLY A 128 -3.44 4.63 -14.50
CA GLY A 128 -3.99 4.62 -15.86
C GLY A 128 -5.50 4.92 -15.95
N LEU A 129 -5.96 5.13 -17.17
CA LEU A 129 -7.39 5.28 -17.46
C LEU A 129 -8.11 3.94 -17.26
N PRO A 130 -9.39 3.95 -16.83
CA PRO A 130 -10.19 2.74 -16.75
C PRO A 130 -10.21 2.03 -18.11
N PRO A 131 -10.22 0.67 -18.14
CA PRO A 131 -10.27 -0.05 -19.39
C PRO A 131 -11.52 0.39 -20.16
N THR A 132 -11.32 1.05 -21.29
CA THR A 132 -12.40 1.28 -22.25
C THR A 132 -12.84 -0.09 -22.74
N THR A 133 -14.09 -0.46 -22.44
CA THR A 133 -14.72 -1.69 -22.91
C THR A 133 -14.51 -1.83 -24.42
N GLY A 134 -13.51 -2.64 -24.79
CA GLY A 134 -13.20 -2.91 -26.18
C GLY A 134 -14.35 -3.71 -26.79
N GLU A 135 -14.92 -3.17 -27.86
CA GLU A 135 -15.87 -3.85 -28.71
C GLU A 135 -15.35 -5.25 -29.07
N SER A 136 -16.21 -6.27 -28.92
CA SER A 136 -15.90 -7.65 -29.31
C SER A 136 -15.57 -7.71 -30.80
N LEU A 137 -14.29 -7.89 -31.13
CA LEU A 137 -13.89 -8.38 -32.44
C LEU A 137 -14.17 -9.89 -32.48
N GLN A 138 -15.37 -10.22 -32.98
CA GLN A 138 -15.69 -11.57 -33.43
C GLN A 138 -14.90 -11.81 -34.73
N ILE A 139 -13.87 -12.65 -34.66
CA ILE A 139 -13.23 -13.17 -35.87
C ILE A 139 -14.09 -14.36 -36.33
N SER A 140 -14.66 -14.22 -37.53
CA SER A 140 -15.46 -15.25 -38.23
C SER A 140 -14.61 -16.38 -38.77
#